data_AF-A0A848WR62-F1
#
_entry.id   AF-A0A848WR62-F1
#
_cell.length_a   1.000
_cell.length_b   1.000
_cell.length_c   1.000
_cell.angle_alpha   90.00
_cell.angle_beta   90.00
_cell.angle_gamma   90.00
#
_symmetry.space_group_name_H-M   'P 1'
#
loop_
_entity.id
_entity.type
_entity.pdbx_description
1 polymer ?
#
loop_
_entity_poly.entity_id
_entity_poly.type
_entity_poly.pdbx_seq_one_letter_code
_entity_poly.pdbx_strand_id
1 'polypeptide(L)' 'MKAKLLSFNVDPQFGNTLDALLLADFRQVPLKVLARYMGKAETFSFFESHEVDAEDNG' A
#
# COMPACT_ATOMS: atom_id res chain seq x y z
N MET A 1 -2.50 -8.48 -2.71
CA MET A 1 -1.91 -7.15 -3.02
C MET A 1 -1.97 -6.89 -4.51
N LYS A 2 -2.76 -5.90 -4.96
CA LYS A 2 -2.75 -5.42 -6.36
C LYS A 2 -2.06 -4.06 -6.41
N ALA A 3 -0.82 -4.05 -6.88
CA ALA A 3 -0.11 -2.84 -7.24
C ALA A 3 0.03 -2.76 -8.76
N LYS A 4 -0.21 -1.58 -9.34
CA LYS A 4 -0.03 -1.30 -10.76
C LYS A 4 1.04 -0.23 -10.93
N LEU A 5 2.02 -0.53 -11.75
CA LEU A 5 3.03 0.41 -12.20
C LEU A 5 2.42 1.35 -13.25
N LEU A 6 2.50 2.65 -13.00
CA LEU A 6 1.88 3.67 -13.84
C LEU A 6 2.88 4.40 -14.73
N SER A 7 4.02 4.81 -14.18
CA SER A 7 5.04 5.54 -14.93
C SER A 7 6.41 5.42 -14.29
N PHE A 8 7.42 5.79 -15.08
CA PHE A 8 8.74 6.11 -14.59
C PHE A 8 9.05 7.57 -14.89
N ASN A 9 9.82 8.20 -14.02
CA ASN A 9 10.46 9.48 -14.29
C ASN A 9 11.91 9.44 -13.82
N VAL A 10 12.76 10.22 -14.47
CA VAL A 10 14.11 10.47 -13.96
C VAL A 10 14.03 11.79 -13.21
N ASP A 11 14.46 11.79 -11.95
CA ASP A 11 14.57 13.01 -11.14
C ASP A 11 16.04 13.49 -11.10
N PRO A 12 16.39 14.57 -11.84
CA PRO A 12 17.74 15.12 -11.83
C PRO A 12 18.12 15.75 -10.48
N GLN A 13 17.14 16.19 -9.69
CA GLN A 13 17.36 16.80 -8.38
C GLN A 13 17.64 15.75 -7.29
N PHE A 14 17.30 14.48 -7.56
CA PHE A 14 17.61 13.33 -6.72
C PHE A 14 18.69 12.44 -7.34
N GLY A 15 19.78 13.04 -7.86
CA GLY A 15 20.95 12.28 -8.32
C GLY A 15 20.77 11.56 -9.66
N ASN A 16 19.86 12.01 -10.52
CA ASN A 16 19.47 11.33 -11.78
C ASN A 16 18.94 9.91 -11.55
N THR A 17 18.23 9.68 -10.44
CA THR A 17 17.68 8.37 -10.12
C THR A 17 16.39 8.12 -10.90
N LEU A 18 16.15 6.85 -11.27
CA LEU A 18 14.93 6.43 -11.94
C LEU A 18 13.87 6.07 -10.89
N ASP A 19 12.83 6.90 -10.81
CA ASP A 19 11.71 6.72 -9.90
C ASP A 19 10.53 6.04 -10.59
N ALA A 20 9.76 5.27 -9.82
CA ALA A 20 8.59 4.54 -10.29
C ALA A 20 7.34 5.02 -9.54
N LEU A 21 6.32 5.45 -10.29
CA LEU A 21 5.00 5.74 -9.73
C LEU A 21 4.15 4.47 -9.73
N LEU A 22 3.72 4.06 -8.54
CA LEU A 22 2.93 2.86 -8.31
C LEU A 22 1.60 3.24 -7.67
N LEU A 23 0.51 2.62 -8.12
CA LEU A 23 -0.79 2.65 -7.47
C LEU A 23 -1.05 1.31 -6.79
N ALA A 24 -1.31 1.33 -5.49
CA ALA A 24 -1.62 0.11 -4.74
C ALA A 24 -2.98 0.22 -4.06
N ASP A 25 -3.79 -0.83 -4.17
CA ASP A 25 -5.04 -0.95 -3.41
C ASP A 25 -4.80 -1.70 -2.10
N PHE A 26 -4.78 -0.97 -0.99
CA PHE A 26 -4.50 -1.51 0.35
C PHE A 26 -5.67 -2.29 0.94
N ARG A 27 -6.87 -2.14 0.39
CA ARG A 27 -8.06 -2.90 0.79
C ARG A 27 -7.95 -4.40 0.42
N GLN A 28 -7.01 -4.74 -0.46
CA GLN A 28 -6.72 -6.12 -0.89
C GLN A 28 -5.38 -6.64 -0.35
N VAL A 29 -4.84 -5.99 0.69
CA VAL A 29 -3.61 -6.40 1.36
C VAL A 29 -3.97 -7.22 2.60
N PRO A 30 -3.34 -8.40 2.83
CA PRO A 30 -3.61 -9.19 4.02
C PRO A 30 -3.38 -8.38 5.30
N LEU A 31 -4.29 -8.50 6.26
CA LEU A 31 -4.26 -7.76 7.53
C LEU A 31 -2.89 -7.87 8.22
N LYS A 32 -2.28 -9.06 8.24
CA LYS A 32 -0.97 -9.32 8.85
C LYS A 32 0.16 -8.52 8.19
N VAL A 33 0.10 -8.34 6.87
CA VAL A 33 1.08 -7.55 6.12
C VAL A 33 0.87 -6.08 6.46
N LEU A 34 -0.37 -5.58 6.38
CA LEU A 34 -0.66 -4.18 6.65
C LEU A 34 -0.32 -3.79 8.11
N ALA A 35 -0.67 -4.65 9.07
CA ALA A 35 -0.37 -4.46 10.49
C ALA A 35 1.12 -4.48 10.82
N ARG A 36 1.95 -5.16 10.02
CA ARG A 36 3.41 -5.15 10.17
C ARG A 36 4.01 -3.77 9.83
N TYR A 37 3.41 -3.05 8.87
CA TYR A 37 3.94 -1.76 8.39
C TYR A 37 3.23 -0.54 9.00
N MET A 38 1.90 -0.59 9.15
CA MET A 38 1.09 0.51 9.69
C MET A 38 0.87 0.41 11.20
N GLY A 39 1.08 -0.77 11.79
CA GLY A 39 0.68 -1.07 13.16
C GLY A 39 -0.75 -1.61 13.25
N LYS A 40 -1.02 -2.42 14.28
CA LYS A 40 -2.30 -3.14 14.43
C LYS A 40 -3.49 -2.18 14.58
N ALA A 41 -3.39 -1.18 15.46
CA ALA A 41 -4.48 -0.24 15.72
C ALA A 41 -4.86 0.54 14.45
N GLU A 42 -3.87 1.13 13.77
CA GLU A 42 -4.07 1.88 12.53
C GLU A 42 -4.64 1.01 11.40
N THR A 43 -4.24 -0.26 11.35
CA THR A 43 -4.80 -1.22 10.40
C THR A 43 -6.28 -1.44 10.66
N PHE A 44 -6.70 -1.70 11.91
CA PHE A 44 -8.13 -1.88 12.21
C PHE A 44 -8.95 -0.65 11.88
N SER A 45 -8.48 0.55 12.27
CA SER A 45 -9.13 1.82 11.93
C SER A 45 -9.26 2.04 10.41
N PHE A 46 -8.25 1.63 9.64
CA PHE A 46 -8.28 1.72 8.18
C PHE A 46 -9.37 0.83 7.57
N PHE A 47 -9.46 -0.44 7.99
CA PHE A 47 -10.47 -1.37 7.47
C PHE A 47 -11.89 -0.96 7.87
N GLU A 48 -12.10 -0.49 9.11
CA GLU A 48 -13.40 0.00 9.59
C GLU A 48 -13.88 1.22 8.79
N SER A 49 -13.00 2.19 8.53
CA SER A 49 -13.35 3.41 7.78
C SER A 49 -13.58 3.20 6.27
N HIS A 50 -13.13 2.08 5.71
CA HIS A 50 -13.21 1.79 4.27
C HIS A 50 -14.19 0.66 3.94
N GLU A 51 -15.00 0.22 4.91
CA GLU A 51 -15.99 -0.87 4.79
C GLU A 51 -15.37 -2.14 4.19
N VAL A 52 -14.10 -2.41 4.51
CA VAL A 52 -13.41 -3.61 4.08
C VAL A 52 -13.51 -4.60 5.20
N ASP A 53 -14.14 -5.74 4.95
CA ASP A 53 -14.12 -6.82 5.91
C ASP A 53 -12.66 -7.24 6.13
N ALA A 54 -12.24 -7.23 7.39
CA ALA A 54 -10.96 -7.77 7.81
C ALA A 54 -10.98 -9.31 7.71
N GLU A 55 -11.38 -9.83 6.55
CA GLU A 55 -11.19 -11.23 6.22
C GLU A 55 -9.69 -11.47 6.18
N ASP A 56 -9.21 -12.29 7.12
CA ASP A 56 -7.89 -12.91 7.11
C ASP A 56 -7.83 -13.81 5.86
N ASN A 57 -7.65 -13.17 4.70
CA ASN A 57 -7.26 -13.81 3.46
C ASN A 57 -5.84 -14.34 3.68
N GLY A 58 -5.78 -15.50 4.32
CA GLY A 58 -4.56 -16.23 4.68
C GLY A 58 -3.69 -16.54 3.48
#